data_AF-A0A7X6VJA4-F1
#
_entry.id   AF-A0A7X6VJA4-F1
#
_cell.length_a   1.000
_cell.length_b   1.000
_cell.length_c   1.000
_cell.angle_alpha   90.00
_cell.angle_beta   90.00
_cell.angle_gamma   90.00
#
_symmetry.space_group_name_H-M   'P 1'
#
loop_
_entity.id
_entity.type
_entity.pdbx_description
1 polymer ?
#
loop_
_entity_poly.entity_id
_entity_poly.type
_entity_poly.pdbx_seq_one_letter_code
_entity_poly.pdbx_strand_id
1 'polypeptide(L)'
;LWEVKAIHNSDEAGYKETPQGMFKMIMEQGKFMNFMSTDKGAIITVDGSYDLNGNIYTEKIVNSFNSTQVGKDNLLQIKLSNKNFMYLRRFQPIDEFGVVRNRWVEEIWQRVLIEDLDVSNVDLRQELRSLLTDEEAIKKVVD
;
A
#
# COMPACT_ATOMS: atom_id res chain seq x y z
N LEU A 1 9.07 -6.69 -2.29
CA LEU A 1 8.03 -5.98 -3.06
C LEU A 1 6.74 -5.98 -2.26
N TRP A 2 5.93 -4.94 -2.36
CA TRP A 2 4.64 -4.83 -1.67
C TRP A 2 3.55 -4.42 -2.66
N GLU A 3 2.34 -4.94 -2.50
CA GLU A 3 1.15 -4.54 -3.26
C GLU A 3 0.12 -3.93 -2.30
N VAL A 4 -0.49 -2.80 -2.66
CA VAL A 4 -1.57 -2.23 -1.86
C VAL A 4 -2.83 -3.05 -2.05
N LYS A 5 -3.50 -3.37 -0.94
CA LYS A 5 -4.74 -4.15 -0.93
C LYS A 5 -5.95 -3.31 -0.56
N ALA A 6 -5.75 -2.33 0.33
CA ALA A 6 -6.83 -1.47 0.77
C ALA A 6 -6.35 -0.10 1.21
N ILE A 7 -7.21 0.90 1.04
CA ILE A 7 -7.03 2.26 1.52
C ILE A 7 -8.25 2.68 2.32
N HIS A 8 -8.05 3.36 3.43
CA HIS A 8 -9.09 3.98 4.22
C HIS A 8 -8.77 5.46 4.43
N ASN A 9 -9.72 6.29 4.06
CA ASN A 9 -9.73 7.71 4.38
C ASN A 9 -10.63 7.90 5.59
N SER A 10 -10.14 8.55 6.66
CA SER A 10 -10.89 8.67 7.92
C SER A 10 -12.20 9.47 7.82
N ASP A 11 -12.43 10.16 6.71
CA ASP A 11 -13.67 10.88 6.37
C ASP A 11 -14.66 10.02 5.57
N GLU A 12 -14.36 8.74 5.35
CA GLU A 12 -15.16 7.78 4.60
C GLU A 12 -15.50 6.54 5.44
N ALA A 13 -16.44 5.72 4.97
CA ALA A 13 -16.83 4.51 5.67
C ALA A 13 -15.89 3.35 5.35
N GLY A 14 -14.97 3.06 6.28
CA GLY A 14 -14.17 1.84 6.28
C GLY A 14 -13.17 1.70 5.12
N TYR A 15 -12.50 0.55 5.07
CA TYR A 15 -11.51 0.27 4.03
C TYR A 15 -12.17 0.01 2.68
N LYS A 16 -11.56 0.56 1.64
CA LYS A 16 -11.90 0.27 0.24
C LYS A 16 -10.79 -0.57 -0.37
N GLU A 17 -11.18 -1.64 -1.05
CA GLU A 17 -10.26 -2.42 -1.86
C GLU A 17 -9.66 -1.56 -2.96
N THR A 18 -8.38 -1.78 -3.23
CA THR A 18 -7.68 -1.13 -4.33
C THR A 18 -7.58 -2.05 -5.54
N PRO A 19 -7.65 -1.50 -6.76
CA PRO A 19 -7.34 -2.28 -7.95
C PRO A 19 -5.96 -2.95 -7.84
N GLN A 20 -5.88 -4.19 -8.32
CA GLN A 20 -4.61 -4.92 -8.39
C GLN A 20 -3.61 -4.17 -9.27
N GLY A 21 -2.32 -4.41 -9.01
CA GLY A 21 -1.24 -3.89 -9.84
C GLY A 21 -0.62 -2.59 -9.34
N MET A 22 -0.94 -2.11 -8.13
CA MET A 22 -0.26 -0.98 -7.51
C MET A 22 0.76 -1.47 -6.49
N PHE A 23 2.04 -1.16 -6.74
CA PHE A 23 3.16 -1.72 -6.01
C PHE A 23 4.04 -0.66 -5.37
N LYS A 24 4.68 -1.05 -4.26
CA LYS A 24 5.76 -0.33 -3.60
C LYS A 24 6.98 -1.23 -3.51
N MET A 25 8.09 -0.77 -4.09
CA MET A 25 9.39 -1.38 -3.98
C MET A 25 10.21 -0.64 -2.94
N ILE A 26 10.55 -1.32 -1.85
CA ILE A 26 11.56 -0.86 -0.88
C ILE A 26 12.88 -1.53 -1.27
N MET A 27 13.86 -0.72 -1.65
CA MET A 27 15.16 -1.18 -2.13
C MET A 27 16.22 -1.06 -1.04
N GLU A 28 17.32 -1.78 -1.21
CA GLU A 28 18.54 -1.59 -0.43
C GLU A 28 19.06 -0.15 -0.60
N GLN A 29 19.88 0.31 0.36
CA GLN A 29 20.46 1.66 0.35
C GLN A 29 19.46 2.81 0.54
N GLY A 30 18.29 2.55 1.14
CA GLY A 30 17.34 3.62 1.50
C GLY A 30 16.62 4.22 0.30
N LYS A 31 16.40 3.46 -0.78
CA LYS A 31 15.60 3.92 -1.93
C LYS A 31 14.23 3.28 -1.95
N PHE A 32 13.22 4.00 -2.44
CA PHE A 32 11.90 3.44 -2.66
C PHE A 32 11.30 3.90 -3.99
N MET A 33 10.30 3.16 -4.45
CA MET A 33 9.55 3.47 -5.66
C MET A 33 8.13 2.93 -5.53
N ASN A 34 7.15 3.72 -5.94
CA ASN A 34 5.81 3.25 -6.23
C ASN A 34 5.64 3.15 -7.75
N PHE A 35 4.97 2.10 -8.20
CA PHE A 35 4.65 1.92 -9.61
C PHE A 35 3.32 1.20 -9.77
N MET A 36 2.67 1.41 -10.90
CA MET A 36 1.47 0.67 -11.29
C MET A 36 1.73 -0.17 -12.53
N SER A 37 1.22 -1.39 -12.56
CA SER A 37 1.19 -2.23 -13.75
C SER A 37 -0.03 -1.88 -14.60
N THR A 38 0.16 -1.85 -15.91
CA THR A 38 -0.89 -1.63 -16.90
C THR A 38 -0.72 -2.64 -18.03
N ASP A 39 -1.73 -2.79 -18.87
CA ASP A 39 -1.66 -3.66 -20.06
C ASP A 39 -0.52 -3.28 -21.03
N LYS A 40 -0.01 -2.04 -20.93
CA LYS A 40 1.07 -1.52 -21.78
C LYS A 40 2.45 -1.58 -21.12
N GLY A 41 2.52 -1.99 -19.85
CA GLY A 41 3.74 -2.01 -19.05
C GLY A 41 3.59 -1.34 -17.69
N ALA A 42 4.70 -1.23 -16.96
CA ALA A 42 4.73 -0.61 -15.64
C ALA A 42 5.04 0.90 -15.74
N ILE A 43 4.35 1.69 -14.93
CA ILE A 43 4.51 3.14 -14.85
C ILE A 43 4.93 3.51 -13.43
N ILE A 44 6.09 4.15 -13.29
CA ILE A 44 6.56 4.68 -12.01
C ILE A 44 5.69 5.89 -11.65
N THR A 45 5.07 5.85 -10.47
CA THR A 45 4.19 6.93 -9.99
C THR A 45 4.90 7.86 -9.02
N VAL A 46 5.83 7.31 -8.21
CA VAL A 46 6.64 8.06 -7.23
C VAL A 46 7.98 7.36 -7.08
N ASP A 47 9.07 8.12 -6.95
CA ASP A 47 10.36 7.58 -6.51
C ASP A 47 11.12 8.56 -5.60
N GLY A 48 12.04 8.01 -4.82
CA GLY A 48 12.91 8.79 -3.98
C GLY A 48 13.72 7.94 -3.00
N SER A 49 14.06 8.56 -1.87
CA SER A 49 14.73 7.87 -0.76
C SER A 49 13.81 7.76 0.44
N TYR A 50 14.14 6.86 1.36
CA TYR A 50 13.42 6.74 2.62
C TYR A 50 14.39 6.64 3.78
N ASP A 51 13.92 7.10 4.94
CA ASP A 51 14.54 6.88 6.24
C ASP A 51 13.54 6.21 7.18
N LEU A 52 14.04 5.39 8.12
CA LEU A 52 13.23 4.76 9.15
C LEU A 52 13.77 5.15 10.53
N ASN A 53 12.95 5.83 11.33
CA ASN A 53 13.26 6.19 12.71
C ASN A 53 12.16 5.69 13.65
N GLY A 54 12.42 4.58 14.34
CA GLY A 54 11.41 3.88 15.13
C GLY A 54 10.23 3.44 14.26
N ASN A 55 9.04 3.97 14.56
CA ASN A 55 7.81 3.67 13.82
C ASN A 55 7.45 4.76 12.80
N ILE A 56 8.38 5.66 12.48
CA ILE A 56 8.21 6.68 11.46
C ILE A 56 9.06 6.31 10.25
N TYR A 57 8.37 5.98 9.15
CA TYR A 57 8.94 5.79 7.83
C TYR A 57 8.74 7.11 7.06
N THR A 58 9.85 7.75 6.68
CA THR A 58 9.84 9.04 5.98
C THR A 58 10.23 8.82 4.53
N GLU A 59 9.34 9.16 3.60
CA GLU A 59 9.64 9.16 2.16
C GLU A 59 10.08 10.56 1.72
N LYS A 60 11.29 10.67 1.20
CA LYS A 60 11.86 11.88 0.58
C LYS A 60 11.64 11.81 -0.92
N ILE A 61 10.57 12.46 -1.39
CA ILE A 61 10.06 12.31 -2.76
C ILE A 61 10.88 13.17 -3.74
N VAL A 62 11.48 12.52 -4.73
CA VAL A 62 12.26 13.17 -5.79
C VAL A 62 11.39 13.38 -7.04
N ASN A 63 10.68 12.34 -7.48
CA ASN A 63 9.72 12.44 -8.58
C ASN A 63 8.36 11.90 -8.14
N SER A 64 7.29 12.51 -8.63
CA SER A 64 5.90 12.06 -8.42
C SER A 64 5.01 12.55 -9.56
N PHE A 65 4.03 11.74 -9.96
CA PHE A 65 2.93 12.20 -10.81
C PHE A 65 2.07 13.26 -10.13
N ASN A 66 2.02 13.25 -8.81
CA ASN A 66 1.47 14.37 -8.06
C ASN A 66 2.59 15.38 -7.77
N SER A 67 2.70 16.39 -8.64
CA SER A 67 3.72 17.44 -8.53
C SER A 67 3.73 18.17 -7.18
N THR A 68 2.61 18.18 -6.45
CA THR A 68 2.53 18.81 -5.12
C THR A 68 3.35 18.07 -4.05
N GLN A 69 3.77 16.83 -4.31
CA GLN A 69 4.58 16.01 -3.40
C GLN A 69 6.09 16.13 -3.63
N VAL A 70 6.51 16.64 -4.79
CA VAL A 70 7.92 16.71 -5.17
C VAL A 70 8.70 17.63 -4.21
N GLY A 71 9.83 17.14 -3.70
CA GLY A 71 10.69 17.87 -2.77
C GLY A 71 10.14 17.97 -1.34
N LYS A 72 9.06 17.23 -1.02
CA LYS A 72 8.50 17.17 0.34
C LYS A 72 8.75 15.80 0.98
N ASP A 73 8.87 15.84 2.29
CA ASP A 73 8.89 14.64 3.13
C ASP A 73 7.46 14.18 3.38
N ASN A 74 7.19 12.91 3.10
CA ASN A 74 5.95 12.24 3.46
C ASN A 74 6.21 11.38 4.71
N LEU A 75 5.72 11.84 5.85
CA LEU A 75 5.90 11.19 7.15
C LEU A 75 4.78 10.16 7.35
N LEU A 76 5.15 8.88 7.42
CA LEU A 76 4.22 7.77 7.60
C LEU A 76 4.49 7.05 8.92
N GLN A 77 3.44 6.87 9.71
CA GLN A 77 3.47 5.88 10.78
C GLN A 77 3.44 4.49 10.15
N ILE A 78 4.41 3.65 10.50
CA ILE A 78 4.55 2.30 9.97
C ILE A 78 4.33 1.25 11.06
N LYS A 79 3.61 0.18 10.70
CA LYS A 79 3.53 -1.06 11.48
C LYS A 79 3.70 -2.24 10.54
N LEU A 80 4.58 -3.16 10.88
CA LEU A 80 4.73 -4.44 10.19
C LEU A 80 4.06 -5.55 11.01
N SER A 81 3.29 -6.41 10.36
CA SER A 81 2.63 -7.57 10.99
C SER A 81 3.03 -8.86 10.30
N ASN A 82 3.47 -9.85 11.08
CA ASN A 82 3.83 -11.21 10.64
C ASN A 82 4.72 -11.27 9.38
N LYS A 83 5.52 -10.22 9.14
CA LYS A 83 6.31 -9.98 7.91
C LYS A 83 5.50 -9.84 6.61
N ASN A 84 4.22 -10.21 6.59
CA ASN A 84 3.38 -10.25 5.40
C ASN A 84 2.62 -8.95 5.15
N PHE A 85 2.32 -8.18 6.19
CA PHE A 85 1.56 -6.93 6.05
C PHE A 85 2.35 -5.72 6.55
N MET A 86 2.21 -4.62 5.82
CA MET A 86 2.71 -3.30 6.17
C MET A 86 1.52 -2.34 6.19
N TYR A 87 1.32 -1.71 7.34
CA TYR A 87 0.31 -0.68 7.54
C TYR A 87 1.00 0.66 7.54
N LEU A 88 0.58 1.56 6.66
CA LEU A 88 1.06 2.93 6.60
C LEU A 88 -0.08 3.87 6.95
N ARG A 89 0.21 4.87 7.76
CA ARG A 89 -0.75 5.93 8.10
C ARG A 89 -0.10 7.29 7.99
N ARG A 90 -0.73 8.20 7.25
CA ARG A 90 -0.28 9.58 7.07
C ARG A 90 -1.42 10.56 7.26
N PHE A 91 -1.09 11.78 7.67
CA PHE A 91 -2.05 12.87 7.69
C PHE A 91 -2.04 13.59 6.33
N GLN A 92 -3.21 13.77 5.73
CA GLN A 92 -3.42 14.47 4.47
C GLN A 92 -4.19 15.78 4.75
N PRO A 93 -3.49 16.92 4.93
CA PRO A 93 -4.17 18.20 5.08
C PRO A 93 -4.83 18.63 3.77
N ILE A 94 -4.15 18.39 2.64
CA ILE A 94 -4.59 18.75 1.29
C ILE A 94 -4.46 17.50 0.42
N ASP A 95 -5.48 17.19 -0.38
CA ASP A 95 -5.46 16.08 -1.32
C ASP A 95 -4.69 16.38 -2.61
N GLU A 96 -4.56 15.37 -3.47
CA GLU A 96 -3.93 15.47 -4.79
C GLU A 96 -4.56 16.49 -5.75
N PHE A 97 -5.77 16.98 -5.46
CA PHE A 97 -6.46 18.01 -6.24
C PHE A 97 -6.35 19.41 -5.62
N GLY A 98 -5.61 19.57 -4.53
CA GLY A 98 -5.47 20.84 -3.82
C GLY A 98 -6.64 21.16 -2.89
N VAL A 99 -7.53 20.20 -2.63
CA VAL A 99 -8.68 20.38 -1.73
C VAL A 99 -8.27 20.08 -0.29
N VAL A 100 -8.65 20.97 0.62
CA VAL A 100 -8.43 20.77 2.06
C VAL A 100 -9.29 19.60 2.55
N ARG A 101 -8.66 18.58 3.14
CA ARG A 101 -9.31 17.39 3.70
C ARG A 101 -9.13 17.25 5.19
N ASN A 102 -7.92 17.52 5.70
CA ASN A 102 -7.54 17.30 7.10
C ASN A 102 -7.91 15.90 7.62
N ARG A 103 -7.52 14.86 6.87
CA ARG A 103 -7.89 13.47 7.15
C ARG A 103 -6.68 12.57 7.38
N TRP A 104 -6.89 11.45 8.04
CA TRP A 104 -5.94 10.36 8.05
C TRP A 104 -6.17 9.46 6.83
N VAL A 105 -5.08 9.09 6.17
CA VAL A 105 -5.06 8.09 5.11
C VAL A 105 -4.29 6.89 5.63
N GLU A 106 -4.94 5.73 5.61
CA GLU A 106 -4.40 4.45 6.05
C GLU A 106 -4.32 3.50 4.86
N GLU A 107 -3.18 2.84 4.67
CA GLU A 107 -2.92 1.95 3.55
C GLU A 107 -2.47 0.59 4.10
N ILE A 108 -3.05 -0.49 3.57
CA ILE A 108 -2.65 -1.86 3.86
C ILE A 108 -1.92 -2.41 2.66
N TRP A 109 -0.67 -2.79 2.89
CA TRP A 109 0.23 -3.35 1.89
C TRP A 109 0.55 -4.80 2.23
N GLN A 110 0.41 -5.70 1.27
CA GLN A 110 0.81 -7.09 1.41
C GLN A 110 2.16 -7.31 0.73
N ARG A 111 3.05 -8.07 1.36
CA ARG A 111 4.32 -8.47 0.77
C ARG A 111 4.05 -9.44 -0.38
N VAL A 112 4.61 -9.14 -1.54
CA VAL A 112 4.62 -10.08 -2.68
C VAL A 112 5.77 -11.05 -2.45
N LEU A 113 5.46 -12.34 -2.31
CA LEU A 113 6.42 -13.42 -2.22
C LEU A 113 6.70 -13.97 -3.63
N ILE A 114 7.90 -14.53 -3.83
CA ILE A 114 8.24 -15.21 -5.09
C ILE A 114 7.33 -16.44 -5.32
N GLU A 115 6.83 -17.02 -4.23
CA GLU A 115 5.79 -18.05 -4.25
C GLU A 115 4.47 -17.49 -4.82
N ASP A 116 4.14 -16.20 -4.68
CA ASP A 116 2.93 -15.61 -5.30
C ASP A 116 3.04 -15.41 -6.82
N LEU A 117 4.22 -15.62 -7.42
CA LEU A 117 4.37 -15.72 -8.88
C LEU A 117 3.98 -17.12 -9.39
N ASP A 118 3.79 -18.10 -8.49
CA ASP A 118 3.31 -19.45 -8.81
C ASP A 118 2.76 -20.24 -7.58
N VAL A 119 1.88 -19.70 -6.71
CA VAL A 119 1.31 -20.45 -5.56
C VAL A 119 -0.14 -20.03 -5.20
N SER A 120 -1.03 -20.91 -5.63
CA SER A 120 -2.36 -21.38 -5.18
C SER A 120 -3.26 -20.60 -4.20
N ASN A 121 -4.54 -20.52 -4.58
CA ASN A 121 -5.76 -20.19 -3.82
C ASN A 121 -5.95 -20.87 -2.44
N VAL A 122 -5.05 -21.77 -2.02
CA VAL A 122 -5.19 -22.56 -0.80
C VAL A 122 -4.84 -21.74 0.45
N ASP A 123 -3.80 -20.90 0.39
CA ASP A 123 -3.33 -20.14 1.55
C ASP A 123 -4.27 -18.97 1.89
N LEU A 124 -4.79 -18.25 0.89
CA LEU A 124 -5.79 -17.19 1.07
C LEU A 124 -7.08 -17.72 1.70
N ARG A 125 -7.52 -18.92 1.29
CA ARG A 125 -8.71 -19.56 1.85
C ARG A 125 -8.53 -19.94 3.32
N GLN A 126 -7.32 -20.37 3.70
CA GLN A 126 -7.02 -20.75 5.07
C GLN A 126 -6.94 -19.53 6.00
N GLU A 127 -6.40 -18.41 5.52
CA GLU A 127 -6.38 -17.16 6.28
C GLU A 127 -7.78 -16.55 6.42
N LEU A 128 -8.60 -16.54 5.37
CA LEU A 128 -9.99 -16.07 5.44
C LEU A 128 -10.85 -16.92 6.39
N ARG A 129 -10.64 -18.24 6.45
CA ARG A 129 -11.30 -19.13 7.42
C ARG A 129 -10.93 -18.85 8.88
N SER A 130 -9.79 -18.19 9.13
CA SER A 130 -9.40 -17.77 10.48
C SER A 130 -10.10 -16.49 10.93
N LEU A 131 -10.62 -15.70 9.97
CA LEU A 131 -11.22 -14.39 10.20
C LEU A 131 -12.75 -14.38 10.00
N LEU A 132 -13.26 -15.30 9.18
CA LEU A 132 -14.66 -15.41 8.78
C LEU A 132 -15.11 -16.88 8.89
N THR A 133 -16.34 -17.10 9.34
CA THR A 133 -16.97 -18.44 9.36
C THR A 133 -17.88 -18.70 8.16
N ASP A 134 -18.11 -17.70 7.30
CA ASP A 134 -19.00 -17.79 6.15
C ASP A 134 -18.26 -18.32 4.91
N GLU A 135 -18.45 -19.61 4.61
CA GLU A 135 -17.82 -20.28 3.46
C GLU A 135 -18.23 -19.72 2.09
N GLU A 136 -19.44 -19.16 1.96
CA GLU A 136 -19.89 -18.55 0.69
C GLU A 136 -19.18 -17.23 0.42
N ALA A 137 -18.96 -16.43 1.47
CA ALA A 137 -18.17 -15.21 1.39
C ALA A 137 -16.70 -15.52 1.07
N ILE A 138 -16.12 -16.53 1.73
CA ILE A 138 -14.74 -16.97 1.49
C ILE A 138 -14.57 -17.47 0.05
N LYS A 139 -15.53 -18.25 -0.46
CA LYS A 139 -15.49 -18.77 -1.84
C LYS A 139 -15.51 -17.66 -2.88
N LYS A 140 -16.34 -16.62 -2.71
CA LYS A 140 -16.39 -15.46 -3.62
C LYS A 140 -15.11 -14.63 -3.66
N VAL A 141 -14.29 -14.69 -2.61
CA VAL A 141 -13.03 -13.94 -2.52
C VAL A 141 -11.86 -14.75 -3.09
N VAL A 142 -11.98 -16.08 -3.14
CA VAL A 142 -10.93 -17.00 -3.57
C VAL A 142 -11.08 -17.44 -5.03
N ASP A 143 -12.30 -17.52 -5.56
CA ASP A 143 -12.61 -17.83 -6.98
C ASP A 143 -12.59 -16.57 -7.86
#